data_AF-A0A656Z707-F1
#
_entry.id   AF-A0A656Z707-F1
#
_cell.length_a   1.000
_cell.length_b   1.000
_cell.length_c   1.000
_cell.angle_alpha   90.00
_cell.angle_beta   90.00
_cell.angle_gamma   90.00
#
_symmetry.space_group_name_H-M   'P 1'
#
loop_
_entity.id
_entity.type
_entity.pdbx_description
1 polymer ?
#
loop_
_entity_poly.entity_id
_entity_poly.type
_entity_poly.pdbx_seq_one_letter_code
_entity_poly.pdbx_strand_id
1 'polypeptide(L)'
;MKVVLFCGGLGTRIREYSENVPKPMIPLGHQPILHHVMEYYSDYGHNEFVLCLGYKANVVKDFFLNIRPQTFADCVVSDGGRNVRLLEDVDRDWSVTLLDTGIWRNIGERLWSARAHVQGEDMFLANYSDGLSDVDLDDMKQRFEQSGKLACFLAVRPPLTYHLADIAEDGAVHAFRTSNTSDIWINGGYFLFRKEIFDYMREGEELVLEPFTRLIADNQLM
;
A
#
# COMPACT_ATOMS: atom_id res chain seq x y z
N MET A 1 -13.70 6.96 3.31
CA MET A 1 -13.16 5.68 3.79
C MET A 1 -11.74 5.90 4.26
N LYS A 2 -11.38 5.26 5.36
CA LYS A 2 -9.99 5.20 5.82
C LYS A 2 -9.12 4.27 4.97
N VAL A 3 -7.84 4.61 4.88
CA VAL A 3 -6.82 3.85 4.15
C VAL A 3 -5.76 3.34 5.12
N VAL A 4 -5.61 2.03 5.24
CA VAL A 4 -4.57 1.38 6.04
C VAL A 4 -3.35 1.09 5.18
N LEU A 5 -2.17 1.65 5.51
CA LEU A 5 -0.95 1.45 4.73
C LEU A 5 0.12 0.69 5.53
N PHE A 6 0.62 -0.42 4.98
CA PHE A 6 1.59 -1.29 5.63
C PHE A 6 3.03 -0.78 5.46
N CYS A 7 3.49 0.03 6.41
CA CYS A 7 4.76 0.76 6.33
C CYS A 7 5.92 0.10 7.13
N GLY A 8 5.73 -1.08 7.71
CA GLY A 8 6.63 -1.62 8.73
C GLY A 8 7.65 -2.68 8.29
N GLY A 9 7.66 -3.07 7.02
CA GLY A 9 8.52 -4.15 6.50
C GLY A 9 10.01 -3.82 6.48
N LEU A 10 10.86 -4.85 6.64
CA LEU A 10 12.32 -4.73 6.70
C LEU A 10 13.00 -4.36 5.36
N GLY A 11 12.27 -4.32 4.23
CA GLY A 11 12.82 -3.90 2.94
C GLY A 11 13.93 -4.81 2.36
N THR A 12 13.97 -6.09 2.77
CA THR A 12 15.09 -7.03 2.52
C THR A 12 15.44 -7.31 1.06
N ARG A 13 14.56 -6.93 0.10
CA ARG A 13 14.74 -7.12 -1.34
C ARG A 13 15.46 -5.95 -2.05
N ILE A 14 15.67 -4.81 -1.39
CA ILE A 14 16.39 -3.64 -1.95
C ILE A 14 17.62 -3.38 -1.09
N ARG A 15 18.67 -4.20 -1.20
CA ARG A 15 19.83 -4.10 -0.30
C ARG A 15 20.76 -2.92 -0.61
N GLU A 16 20.78 -2.40 -1.84
CA GLU A 16 21.78 -1.40 -2.24
C GLU A 16 21.45 0.05 -1.86
N TYR A 17 20.18 0.35 -1.49
CA TYR A 17 19.75 1.69 -1.06
C TYR A 17 19.09 1.70 0.35
N SER A 18 18.65 0.55 0.87
CA SER A 18 17.72 0.48 2.03
C SER A 18 18.36 0.34 3.42
N GLU A 19 19.69 0.26 3.53
CA GLU A 19 20.29 0.11 4.87
C GLU A 19 19.98 1.30 5.78
N ASN A 20 19.65 2.48 5.22
CA ASN A 20 19.37 3.69 6.00
C ASN A 20 17.93 4.22 5.92
N VAL A 21 17.16 3.92 4.86
CA VAL A 21 15.78 4.45 4.68
C VAL A 21 14.77 3.31 4.54
N PRO A 22 13.64 3.31 5.29
CA PRO A 22 12.60 2.29 5.12
C PRO A 22 11.98 2.41 3.71
N LYS A 23 11.61 1.28 3.10
CA LYS A 23 11.13 1.22 1.70
C LYS A 23 10.06 2.27 1.33
N PRO A 24 9.03 2.53 2.15
CA PRO A 24 8.00 3.52 1.84
C PRO A 24 8.57 4.96 1.72
N MET A 25 9.71 5.22 2.34
CA MET A 25 10.37 6.52 2.38
C MET A 25 11.45 6.69 1.30
N ILE A 26 11.62 5.71 0.40
CA ILE A 26 12.51 5.85 -0.76
C ILE A 26 11.97 6.99 -1.63
N PRO A 27 12.80 7.98 -2.01
CA PRO A 27 12.36 9.10 -2.85
C PRO A 27 12.09 8.63 -4.29
N LEU A 28 10.96 9.09 -4.83
CA LEU A 28 10.63 9.05 -6.25
C LEU A 28 10.39 10.50 -6.71
N GLY A 29 11.36 11.03 -7.47
CA GLY A 29 11.44 12.47 -7.68
C GLY A 29 11.78 13.18 -6.36
N HIS A 30 10.98 14.16 -5.97
CA HIS A 30 11.18 14.91 -4.72
C HIS A 30 10.49 14.28 -3.51
N GLN A 31 9.48 13.43 -3.70
CA GLN A 31 8.62 12.90 -2.65
C GLN A 31 8.87 11.40 -2.39
N PRO A 32 8.66 10.88 -1.17
CA PRO A 32 8.76 9.44 -0.92
C PRO A 32 7.64 8.66 -1.62
N ILE A 33 7.87 7.38 -1.95
CA ILE A 33 6.84 6.50 -2.54
C ILE A 33 5.53 6.52 -1.73
N LEU A 34 5.63 6.51 -0.39
CA LEU A 34 4.48 6.60 0.51
C LEU A 34 3.60 7.82 0.21
N HIS A 35 4.20 8.97 -0.07
CA HIS A 35 3.46 10.19 -0.39
C HIS A 35 2.69 10.04 -1.71
N HIS A 36 3.31 9.46 -2.74
CA HIS A 36 2.64 9.16 -4.02
C HIS A 36 1.47 8.18 -3.85
N VAL A 37 1.62 7.17 -2.99
CA VAL A 37 0.53 6.23 -2.66
C VAL A 37 -0.63 6.95 -1.95
N MET A 38 -0.32 7.83 -1.00
CA MET A 38 -1.34 8.61 -0.30
C MET A 38 -2.04 9.61 -1.23
N GLU A 39 -1.30 10.24 -2.14
CA GLU A 39 -1.84 11.12 -3.17
C GLU A 39 -2.83 10.41 -4.08
N TYR A 40 -2.48 9.22 -4.56
CA TYR A 40 -3.40 8.38 -5.32
C TYR A 40 -4.75 8.21 -4.59
N TYR A 41 -4.74 7.86 -3.30
CA TYR A 41 -5.99 7.71 -2.54
C TYR A 41 -6.70 9.04 -2.28
N SER A 42 -5.93 10.12 -2.07
CA SER A 42 -6.43 11.48 -1.89
C SER A 42 -7.16 11.99 -3.13
N ASP A 43 -6.67 11.65 -4.33
CA ASP A 43 -7.30 12.02 -5.61
C ASP A 43 -8.68 11.36 -5.78
N TYR A 44 -8.90 10.20 -5.16
CA TYR A 44 -10.22 9.56 -5.03
C TYR A 44 -11.01 9.99 -3.77
N GLY A 45 -10.57 11.05 -3.08
CA GLY A 45 -11.27 11.62 -1.93
C GLY A 45 -11.10 10.85 -0.62
N HIS A 46 -10.01 10.08 -0.47
CA HIS A 46 -9.72 9.33 0.76
C HIS A 46 -8.52 9.93 1.50
N ASN A 47 -8.80 10.84 2.45
CA ASN A 47 -7.81 11.67 3.14
C ASN A 47 -7.48 11.21 4.57
N GLU A 48 -8.09 10.12 5.05
CA GLU A 48 -7.83 9.58 6.37
C GLU A 48 -6.96 8.32 6.30
N PHE A 49 -5.73 8.41 6.79
CA PHE A 49 -4.72 7.36 6.68
C PHE A 49 -4.35 6.76 8.03
N VAL A 50 -4.17 5.44 8.07
CA VAL A 50 -3.63 4.68 9.21
C VAL A 50 -2.36 3.99 8.75
N LEU A 51 -1.21 4.51 9.16
CA LEU A 51 0.09 3.97 8.79
C LEU A 51 0.53 2.95 9.83
N CYS A 52 0.62 1.68 9.43
CA CYS A 52 1.10 0.59 10.27
C CYS A 52 2.63 0.55 10.25
N LEU A 53 3.26 1.23 11.20
CA LEU A 53 4.71 1.40 11.30
C LEU A 53 5.39 0.20 11.95
N GLY A 54 6.67 0.02 11.67
CA GLY A 54 7.51 -1.04 12.23
C GLY A 54 8.98 -0.67 12.16
N TYR A 55 9.75 -1.38 11.34
CA TYR A 55 11.15 -1.05 11.12
C TYR A 55 11.32 0.43 10.72
N LYS A 56 12.18 1.16 11.46
CA LYS A 56 12.44 2.60 11.26
C LYS A 56 11.19 3.50 11.29
N ALA A 57 10.22 3.17 12.14
CA ALA A 57 9.05 4.01 12.39
C ALA A 57 9.40 5.49 12.67
N ASN A 58 10.55 5.76 13.29
CA ASN A 58 11.04 7.11 13.56
C ASN A 58 11.23 7.95 12.29
N VAL A 59 11.68 7.36 11.18
CA VAL A 59 11.87 8.09 9.91
C VAL A 59 10.53 8.52 9.32
N VAL A 60 9.53 7.63 9.36
CA VAL A 60 8.18 7.95 8.89
C VAL A 60 7.52 9.01 9.79
N LYS A 61 7.68 8.88 11.12
CA LYS A 61 7.15 9.87 12.06
C LYS A 61 7.79 11.24 11.86
N ASP A 62 9.11 11.30 11.69
CA ASP A 62 9.85 12.54 11.45
C ASP A 62 9.36 13.24 10.18
N PHE A 63 9.15 12.50 9.10
CA PHE A 63 8.58 13.03 7.86
C PHE A 63 7.25 13.76 8.11
N PHE A 64 6.25 13.11 8.72
CA PHE A 64 4.95 13.77 8.93
C PHE A 64 4.95 14.87 9.99
N LEU A 65 5.86 14.82 10.97
CA LEU A 65 5.95 15.83 12.02
C LEU A 65 6.71 17.09 11.58
N ASN A 66 7.66 16.96 10.65
CA ASN A 66 8.57 18.04 10.27
C ASN A 66 8.47 18.49 8.81
N ILE A 67 7.70 17.77 7.97
CA ILE A 67 7.42 18.20 6.60
C ILE A 67 6.78 19.59 6.59
N ARG A 68 7.28 20.44 5.70
CA ARG A 68 6.71 21.76 5.45
C ARG A 68 6.21 21.80 4.01
N PRO A 69 5.05 22.40 3.72
CA PRO A 69 4.53 22.47 2.36
C PRO A 69 5.53 23.04 1.33
N GLN A 70 6.34 24.03 1.73
CA GLN A 70 7.38 24.62 0.86
C GLN A 70 8.52 23.67 0.48
N THR A 71 8.65 22.51 1.11
CA THR A 71 9.69 21.52 0.75
C THR A 71 9.47 21.00 -0.68
N PHE A 72 8.22 21.01 -1.15
CA PHE A 72 7.82 20.37 -2.41
C PHE A 72 7.02 21.28 -3.33
N ALA A 73 6.91 22.56 -2.98
CA ALA A 73 6.17 23.54 -3.76
C ALA A 73 7.03 24.76 -4.02
N ASP A 74 6.80 25.37 -5.18
CA ASP A 74 7.44 26.62 -5.51
C ASP A 74 7.01 27.70 -4.52
N CYS A 75 7.98 28.46 -4.02
CA CYS A 75 7.72 29.49 -3.03
C CYS A 75 8.57 30.74 -3.26
N VAL A 76 8.01 31.87 -2.86
CA VAL A 76 8.72 33.15 -2.78
C VAL A 76 9.18 33.34 -1.35
N VAL A 77 10.50 33.49 -1.19
CA VAL A 77 11.14 33.73 0.10
C VAL A 77 11.56 35.20 0.18
N SER A 78 11.16 35.88 1.27
CA SER A 78 11.51 37.28 1.56
C SER A 78 11.82 37.49 3.05
N ASP A 79 12.29 38.69 3.41
CA ASP A 79 12.71 39.04 4.78
C ASP A 79 13.72 38.04 5.40
N GLY A 80 14.74 37.67 4.62
CA GLY A 80 15.80 36.76 5.08
C GLY A 80 15.31 35.35 5.44
N GLY A 81 14.19 34.89 4.87
CA GLY A 81 13.63 33.56 5.13
C GLY A 81 12.45 33.54 6.11
N ARG A 82 12.07 34.70 6.67
CA ARG A 82 10.96 34.79 7.64
C ARG A 82 9.59 34.81 6.99
N ASN A 83 9.52 35.24 5.73
CA ASN A 83 8.28 35.23 4.97
C ASN A 83 8.43 34.28 3.78
N VAL A 84 7.68 33.19 3.82
CA VAL A 84 7.60 32.16 2.77
C VAL A 84 6.17 32.14 2.26
N ARG A 85 5.97 32.52 1.00
CA ARG A 85 4.68 32.46 0.32
C ARG A 85 4.72 31.38 -0.75
N LEU A 86 3.89 30.36 -0.61
CA LEU A 86 3.73 29.32 -1.64
C LEU A 86 3.11 29.94 -2.90
N LEU A 87 3.56 29.49 -4.08
CA LEU A 87 2.99 29.89 -5.37
C LEU A 87 1.79 29.05 -5.77
N GLU A 88 1.62 27.90 -5.13
CA GLU A 88 0.54 26.94 -5.35
C GLU A 88 -0.16 26.64 -4.03
N ASP A 89 -1.47 26.37 -4.10
CA ASP A 89 -2.21 25.84 -2.95
C ASP A 89 -1.84 24.37 -2.78
N VAL A 90 -0.98 24.11 -1.80
CA VAL A 90 -0.61 22.76 -1.36
C VAL A 90 -1.53 22.35 -0.23
N ASP A 91 -2.85 22.45 -0.43
CA ASP A 91 -3.81 22.07 0.61
C ASP A 91 -4.06 20.56 0.55
N ARG A 92 -3.35 19.83 1.41
CA ARG A 92 -3.58 18.40 1.63
C ARG A 92 -3.99 18.22 3.08
N ASP A 93 -5.28 18.35 3.34
CA ASP A 93 -5.88 18.14 4.66
C ASP A 93 -5.97 16.64 4.98
N TRP A 94 -4.81 15.99 5.06
CA TRP A 94 -4.68 14.58 5.40
C TRP A 94 -4.69 14.39 6.92
N SER A 95 -5.55 13.50 7.39
CA SER A 95 -5.51 13.00 8.77
C SER A 95 -4.69 11.72 8.81
N VAL A 96 -3.49 11.77 9.40
CA VAL A 96 -2.53 10.66 9.38
C VAL A 96 -2.32 10.09 10.79
N THR A 97 -2.80 8.86 11.01
CA THR A 97 -2.54 8.09 12.23
C THR A 97 -1.23 7.30 12.08
N LEU A 98 -0.27 7.55 12.96
CA LEU A 98 1.04 6.89 12.97
C LEU A 98 1.06 5.76 14.01
N LEU A 99 0.61 4.56 13.62
CA LEU A 99 0.44 3.43 14.53
C LEU A 99 1.70 2.57 14.59
N ASP A 100 2.34 2.47 15.77
CA ASP A 100 3.42 1.51 15.96
C ASP A 100 2.84 0.09 16.09
N THR A 101 3.08 -0.73 15.06
CA THR A 101 2.59 -2.11 14.99
C THR A 101 3.71 -3.12 15.22
N GLY A 102 4.90 -2.69 15.64
CA GLY A 102 6.02 -3.58 15.95
C GLY A 102 6.86 -4.00 14.73
N ILE A 103 8.13 -4.28 14.97
CA ILE A 103 9.13 -4.52 13.92
C ILE A 103 8.97 -5.91 13.29
N TRP A 104 8.66 -6.93 14.11
CA TRP A 104 8.67 -8.34 13.70
C TRP A 104 7.31 -8.87 13.22
N ARG A 105 6.31 -8.01 13.12
CA ARG A 105 4.93 -8.41 12.78
C ARG A 105 4.72 -8.51 11.27
N ASN A 106 3.96 -9.53 10.87
CA ASN A 106 3.58 -9.75 9.47
C ASN A 106 2.43 -8.79 9.04
N ILE A 107 1.92 -8.89 7.82
CA ILE A 107 0.89 -7.96 7.32
C ILE A 107 -0.46 -8.19 8.02
N GLY A 108 -0.85 -9.45 8.24
CA GLY A 108 -2.11 -9.78 8.93
C GLY A 108 -2.14 -9.22 10.35
N GLU A 109 -1.06 -9.38 11.09
CA GLU A 109 -0.89 -8.84 12.43
C GLU A 109 -0.92 -7.30 12.50
N ARG A 110 -0.36 -6.64 11.48
CA ARG A 110 -0.42 -5.17 11.35
C ARG A 110 -1.83 -4.70 11.08
N LEU A 111 -2.54 -5.36 10.16
CA LEU A 111 -3.95 -5.08 9.89
C LEU A 111 -4.80 -5.28 11.16
N TRP A 112 -4.57 -6.36 11.92
CA TRP A 112 -5.26 -6.62 13.19
C TRP A 112 -5.06 -5.50 14.22
N SER A 113 -3.89 -4.86 14.22
CA SER A 113 -3.58 -3.73 15.10
C SER A 113 -4.35 -2.47 14.70
N ALA A 114 -4.61 -2.29 13.40
CA ALA A 114 -5.35 -1.16 12.86
C ALA A 114 -6.88 -1.27 13.07
N ARG A 115 -7.41 -2.43 13.49
CA ARG A 115 -8.86 -2.70 13.56
C ARG A 115 -9.67 -1.62 14.30
N ALA A 116 -9.16 -1.12 15.42
CA ALA A 116 -9.84 -0.11 16.23
C ALA A 116 -9.93 1.26 15.51
N HIS A 117 -9.03 1.52 14.57
CA HIS A 117 -9.02 2.77 13.80
C HIS A 117 -10.00 2.75 12.63
N VAL A 118 -10.43 1.56 12.17
CA VAL A 118 -11.38 1.37 11.07
C VAL A 118 -12.75 0.84 11.53
N GLN A 119 -12.98 0.68 12.83
CA GLN A 119 -14.23 0.11 13.37
C GLN A 119 -15.52 0.90 13.02
N GLY A 120 -15.39 2.19 12.67
CA GLY A 120 -16.50 3.03 12.26
C GLY A 120 -16.83 2.96 10.76
N GLU A 121 -16.06 2.19 10.00
CA GLU A 121 -16.21 2.03 8.56
C GLU A 121 -16.85 0.66 8.26
N ASP A 122 -17.91 0.64 7.46
CA ASP A 122 -18.43 -0.63 6.92
C ASP A 122 -17.49 -1.21 5.86
N MET A 123 -16.74 -0.35 5.17
CA MET A 123 -15.74 -0.69 4.17
C MET A 123 -14.53 0.24 4.29
N PHE A 124 -13.33 -0.32 4.20
CA PHE A 124 -12.08 0.44 4.26
C PHE A 124 -11.08 -0.08 3.24
N LEU A 125 -10.09 0.76 2.96
CA LEU A 125 -9.01 0.47 2.02
C LEU A 125 -7.78 0.00 2.79
N ALA A 126 -7.02 -0.93 2.21
CA ALA A 126 -5.71 -1.29 2.74
C ALA A 126 -4.70 -1.51 1.60
N ASN A 127 -3.43 -1.19 1.82
CA ASN A 127 -2.42 -1.41 0.79
C ASN A 127 -1.01 -1.59 1.34
N TYR A 128 -0.15 -2.18 0.53
CA TYR A 128 1.28 -1.98 0.63
C TYR A 128 1.62 -0.52 0.32
N SER A 129 2.68 0.01 0.90
CA SER A 129 3.05 1.42 0.78
C SER A 129 4.26 1.64 -0.15
N ASP A 130 4.49 0.71 -1.07
CA ASP A 130 5.68 0.64 -1.92
C ASP A 130 5.40 0.26 -3.38
N GLY A 131 4.12 0.02 -3.71
CA GLY A 131 3.64 -0.22 -5.07
C GLY A 131 2.81 0.97 -5.54
N LEU A 132 3.02 1.38 -6.79
CA LEU A 132 2.22 2.39 -7.48
C LEU A 132 1.38 1.71 -8.56
N SER A 133 0.23 2.29 -8.85
CA SER A 133 -0.72 1.81 -9.86
C SER A 133 -1.55 2.98 -10.36
N ASP A 134 -1.99 2.87 -11.61
CA ASP A 134 -2.97 3.70 -12.30
C ASP A 134 -4.37 3.07 -12.32
N VAL A 135 -4.62 2.07 -11.47
CA VAL A 135 -5.94 1.43 -11.37
C VAL A 135 -7.02 2.48 -11.05
N ASP A 136 -8.18 2.33 -11.70
CA ASP A 136 -9.35 3.15 -11.39
C ASP A 136 -9.98 2.66 -10.07
N LEU A 137 -9.78 3.43 -8.99
CA LEU A 137 -10.27 3.03 -7.67
C LEU A 137 -11.79 3.05 -7.58
N ASP A 138 -12.45 3.97 -8.29
CA ASP A 138 -13.90 4.10 -8.28
C ASP A 138 -14.55 2.92 -9.01
N ASP A 139 -14.02 2.51 -10.16
CA ASP A 139 -14.44 1.28 -10.85
C ASP A 139 -14.21 0.04 -9.97
N MET A 140 -13.03 -0.09 -9.37
CA MET A 140 -12.71 -1.21 -8.48
C MET A 140 -13.67 -1.28 -7.28
N LYS A 141 -13.91 -0.14 -6.63
CA LYS A 141 -14.84 0.01 -5.51
C LYS A 141 -16.27 -0.36 -5.93
N GLN A 142 -16.74 0.16 -7.06
CA GLN A 142 -18.08 -0.11 -7.57
C GLN A 142 -18.30 -1.61 -7.81
N ARG A 143 -17.33 -2.29 -8.44
CA ARG A 143 -17.41 -3.73 -8.69
C ARG A 143 -17.39 -4.53 -7.38
N PHE A 144 -16.55 -4.13 -6.42
CA PHE A 144 -16.51 -4.77 -5.12
C PHE A 144 -17.84 -4.62 -4.36
N GLU A 145 -18.44 -3.42 -4.37
CA GLU A 145 -19.76 -3.17 -3.77
C GLU A 145 -20.85 -4.07 -4.39
N GLN A 146 -20.88 -4.18 -5.72
CA GLN A 146 -21.84 -5.02 -6.45
C GLN A 146 -21.64 -6.52 -6.21
N SER A 147 -20.40 -6.95 -5.96
CA SER A 147 -20.07 -8.36 -5.78
C SER A 147 -20.65 -9.00 -4.52
N GLY A 148 -20.94 -8.18 -3.50
CA GLY A 148 -21.35 -8.65 -2.16
C GLY A 148 -20.25 -9.39 -1.39
N LYS A 149 -19.00 -9.39 -1.88
CA LYS A 149 -17.85 -10.06 -1.25
C LYS A 149 -17.34 -9.27 -0.04
N LEU A 150 -16.53 -9.91 0.81
CA LEU A 150 -15.95 -9.30 2.01
C LEU A 150 -14.55 -8.72 1.77
N ALA A 151 -13.84 -9.24 0.77
CA ALA A 151 -12.50 -8.78 0.42
C ALA A 151 -12.32 -8.72 -1.09
N CYS A 152 -11.55 -7.74 -1.56
CA CYS A 152 -11.08 -7.64 -2.93
C CYS A 152 -9.60 -7.23 -2.95
N PHE A 153 -8.85 -7.68 -3.94
CA PHE A 153 -7.46 -7.26 -4.18
C PHE A 153 -7.22 -6.98 -5.66
N LEU A 154 -6.21 -6.18 -5.96
CA LEU A 154 -5.78 -5.96 -7.34
C LEU A 154 -4.88 -7.10 -7.80
N ALA A 155 -5.32 -7.85 -8.82
CA ALA A 155 -4.49 -8.83 -9.50
C ALA A 155 -3.71 -8.17 -10.64
N VAL A 156 -2.38 -8.34 -10.65
CA VAL A 156 -1.50 -7.78 -11.70
C VAL A 156 -0.63 -8.87 -12.34
N ARG A 157 -0.17 -8.63 -13.56
CA ARG A 157 0.87 -9.47 -14.18
C ARG A 157 2.22 -9.18 -13.51
N PRO A 158 3.07 -10.19 -13.27
CA PRO A 158 4.40 -9.96 -12.72
C PRO A 158 5.22 -8.99 -13.61
N PRO A 159 5.80 -7.91 -13.07
CA PRO A 159 6.63 -6.98 -13.84
C PRO A 159 8.06 -7.53 -14.02
N LEU A 160 8.20 -8.85 -14.17
CA LEU A 160 9.49 -9.51 -14.23
C LEU A 160 10.06 -9.42 -15.64
N THR A 161 11.29 -9.00 -15.82
CA THR A 161 11.94 -8.99 -17.15
C THR A 161 12.48 -10.36 -17.58
N TYR A 162 12.10 -11.43 -16.87
CA TYR A 162 12.52 -12.79 -17.20
C TYR A 162 11.75 -13.34 -18.39
N HIS A 163 12.46 -14.17 -19.17
CA HIS A 163 11.85 -15.06 -20.17
C HIS A 163 11.51 -16.38 -19.47
N LEU A 164 10.24 -16.78 -19.55
CA LEU A 164 9.73 -18.06 -19.07
C LEU A 164 9.92 -19.10 -20.18
N ALA A 165 10.59 -20.19 -19.86
CA ALA A 165 10.72 -21.34 -20.75
C ALA A 165 9.58 -22.34 -20.49
N ASP A 166 8.85 -22.70 -21.54
CA ASP A 166 7.87 -23.78 -21.53
C ASP A 166 8.59 -25.09 -21.90
N ILE A 167 8.77 -25.97 -20.92
CA ILE A 167 9.57 -27.19 -21.02
C ILE A 167 8.68 -28.37 -20.67
N ALA A 168 8.54 -29.31 -21.61
CA ALA A 168 7.81 -30.56 -21.40
C ALA A 168 8.57 -31.51 -20.47
N GLU A 169 7.87 -32.53 -19.95
CA GLU A 169 8.47 -33.54 -19.04
C GLU A 169 9.64 -34.31 -19.68
N ASP A 170 9.67 -34.43 -21.00
CA ASP A 170 10.77 -35.08 -21.75
C ASP A 170 11.98 -34.15 -22.01
N GLY A 171 11.90 -32.88 -21.58
CA GLY A 171 12.93 -31.87 -21.72
C GLY A 171 12.88 -31.06 -23.02
N ALA A 172 11.88 -31.29 -23.90
CA ALA A 172 11.71 -30.47 -25.09
C ALA A 172 11.27 -29.04 -24.74
N VAL A 173 11.91 -28.03 -25.32
CA VAL A 173 11.54 -26.62 -25.16
C VAL A 173 10.55 -26.24 -26.27
N HIS A 174 9.33 -25.87 -25.88
CA HIS A 174 8.27 -25.50 -26.84
C HIS A 174 8.27 -24.01 -27.17
N ALA A 175 8.50 -23.16 -26.18
CA ALA A 175 8.47 -21.70 -26.35
C ALA A 175 9.25 -20.98 -25.26
N PHE A 176 9.69 -19.75 -25.59
CA PHE A 176 10.03 -18.73 -24.61
C PHE A 176 8.94 -17.66 -24.62
N ARG A 177 8.44 -17.29 -23.45
CA ARG A 177 7.45 -16.24 -23.26
C ARG A 177 8.00 -15.17 -22.34
N THR A 178 7.63 -13.92 -22.57
CA THR A 178 7.88 -12.85 -21.61
C THR A 178 6.85 -12.93 -20.48
N SER A 179 7.23 -12.60 -19.25
CA SER A 179 6.31 -12.69 -18.09
C SER A 179 5.00 -11.89 -18.27
N ASN A 180 5.04 -10.79 -19.04
CA ASN A 180 3.88 -9.95 -19.35
C ASN A 180 2.83 -10.63 -20.25
N THR A 181 3.18 -11.74 -20.91
CA THR A 181 2.26 -12.57 -21.71
C THR A 181 1.97 -13.92 -21.05
N SER A 182 2.40 -14.11 -19.79
CA SER A 182 2.10 -15.32 -19.03
C SER A 182 0.68 -15.29 -18.49
N ASP A 183 0.10 -16.45 -18.20
CA ASP A 183 -1.20 -16.59 -17.52
C ASP A 183 -1.11 -16.46 -15.99
N ILE A 184 0.07 -16.11 -15.47
CA ILE A 184 0.31 -15.93 -14.04
C ILE A 184 -0.21 -14.55 -13.60
N TRP A 185 -0.95 -14.55 -12.50
CA TRP A 185 -1.39 -13.35 -11.80
C TRP A 185 -0.80 -13.35 -10.40
N ILE A 186 -0.45 -12.17 -9.91
CA ILE A 186 0.04 -11.98 -8.55
C ILE A 186 -0.81 -10.95 -7.82
N ASN A 187 -0.75 -11.01 -6.50
CA ASN A 187 -1.33 -10.01 -5.63
C ASN A 187 -0.54 -8.68 -5.75
N GLY A 188 -1.20 -7.66 -6.27
CA GLY A 188 -0.70 -6.29 -6.40
C GLY A 188 -1.01 -5.39 -5.20
N GLY A 189 -1.73 -5.89 -4.19
CA GLY A 189 -2.23 -5.10 -3.07
C GLY A 189 -3.56 -4.43 -3.41
N TYR A 190 -3.68 -3.14 -3.09
CA TYR A 190 -4.85 -2.30 -3.30
C TYR A 190 -6.14 -3.00 -2.84
N PHE A 191 -6.16 -3.37 -1.56
CA PHE A 191 -7.25 -4.13 -0.99
C PHE A 191 -8.45 -3.24 -0.66
N LEU A 192 -9.65 -3.79 -0.90
CA LEU A 192 -10.90 -3.32 -0.33
C LEU A 192 -11.41 -4.38 0.63
N PHE A 193 -11.73 -3.97 1.86
CA PHE A 193 -12.24 -4.87 2.88
C PHE A 193 -13.53 -4.34 3.47
N ARG A 194 -14.47 -5.24 3.71
CA ARG A 194 -15.54 -5.01 4.70
C ARG A 194 -15.03 -5.36 6.09
N LYS A 195 -15.60 -4.76 7.12
CA LYS A 195 -15.17 -4.96 8.52
C LYS A 195 -15.19 -6.44 8.96
N GLU A 196 -16.04 -7.26 8.37
CA GLU A 196 -16.15 -8.70 8.62
C GLU A 196 -14.86 -9.47 8.24
N ILE A 197 -13.91 -8.86 7.53
CA ILE A 197 -12.57 -9.43 7.33
C ILE A 197 -11.92 -9.86 8.65
N PHE A 198 -12.16 -9.12 9.74
CA PHE A 198 -11.56 -9.43 11.04
C PHE A 198 -12.10 -10.74 11.63
N ASP A 199 -13.31 -11.18 11.25
CA ASP A 199 -13.86 -12.48 11.67
C ASP A 199 -13.12 -13.66 11.03
N TYR A 200 -12.43 -13.40 9.92
CA TYR A 200 -11.60 -14.38 9.20
C TYR A 200 -10.16 -14.41 9.67
N MET A 201 -9.75 -13.56 10.62
CA MET A 201 -8.36 -13.45 11.07
C MET A 201 -8.14 -14.06 12.45
N ARG A 202 -6.95 -14.63 12.67
CA ARG A 202 -6.50 -15.11 13.99
C ARG A 202 -5.10 -14.57 14.30
N GLU A 203 -4.70 -14.69 15.56
CA GLU A 203 -3.40 -14.20 16.02
C GLU A 203 -2.22 -14.88 15.29
N GLY A 204 -1.25 -14.08 14.85
CA GLY A 204 -0.03 -14.55 14.19
C GLY A 204 -0.15 -14.90 12.71
N GLU A 205 -1.36 -14.84 12.13
CA GLU A 205 -1.61 -15.23 10.75
C GLU A 205 -1.15 -14.19 9.73
N GLU A 206 -0.77 -14.64 8.53
CA GLU A 206 -0.43 -13.79 7.41
C GLU A 206 -1.66 -13.60 6.51
N LEU A 207 -2.02 -12.34 6.26
CA LEU A 207 -3.29 -11.92 5.66
C LEU A 207 -3.69 -12.73 4.42
N VAL A 208 -2.76 -12.89 3.49
CA VAL A 208 -3.03 -13.49 2.17
C VAL A 208 -2.89 -15.00 2.15
N LEU A 209 -2.46 -15.60 3.27
CA LEU A 209 -2.35 -17.05 3.42
C LEU A 209 -3.57 -17.57 4.16
N GLU A 210 -3.63 -17.43 5.49
CA GLU A 210 -4.66 -18.10 6.26
C GLU A 210 -6.05 -17.43 6.16
N PRO A 211 -6.20 -16.10 6.38
CA PRO A 211 -7.50 -15.42 6.24
C PRO A 211 -8.06 -15.51 4.81
N PHE A 212 -7.23 -15.27 3.79
CA PHE A 212 -7.67 -15.38 2.39
C PHE A 212 -8.06 -16.80 2.03
N THR A 213 -7.39 -17.84 2.54
CA THR A 213 -7.80 -19.23 2.31
C THR A 213 -9.22 -19.50 2.82
N ARG A 214 -9.59 -18.94 3.99
CA ARG A 214 -10.95 -19.08 4.53
C ARG A 214 -11.97 -18.29 3.73
N LEU A 215 -11.64 -17.06 3.33
CA LEU A 215 -12.49 -16.27 2.44
C LEU A 215 -12.74 -17.00 1.12
N ILE A 216 -11.70 -17.63 0.54
CA ILE A 216 -11.83 -18.42 -0.69
C ILE A 216 -12.78 -19.61 -0.46
N ALA A 217 -12.64 -20.33 0.65
CA ALA A 217 -13.52 -21.45 1.00
C ALA A 217 -14.99 -21.03 1.12
N ASP A 218 -15.25 -19.82 1.64
CA ASP A 218 -16.60 -19.26 1.79
C ASP A 218 -17.07 -18.45 0.56
N ASN A 219 -16.26 -18.41 -0.51
CA ASN A 219 -16.50 -17.62 -1.70
C ASN A 219 -16.72 -16.12 -1.39
N GLN A 220 -15.88 -15.54 -0.55
CA GLN A 220 -15.93 -14.15 -0.07
C GLN A 220 -14.75 -13.28 -0.51
N LEU A 221 -13.84 -13.81 -1.34
CA LEU A 221 -12.75 -13.07 -1.96
C LEU A 221 -13.06 -12.76 -3.43
N MET A 222 -12.79 -11.53 -3.85
CA MET A 222 -12.87 -11.04 -5.23
C MET A 222 -11.48 -10.76 -5.80
#